data_AF-A0A6I3KLU6-F1
#
_entry.id   AF-A0A6I3KLU6-F1
#
_cell.length_a   1.000
_cell.length_b   1.000
_cell.length_c   1.000
_cell.angle_alpha   90.00
_cell.angle_beta   90.00
_cell.angle_gamma   90.00
#
_symmetry.space_group_name_H-M   'P 1'
#
loop_
_entity.id
_entity.type
_entity.pdbx_description
1 polymer ?
#
loop_
_entity_poly.entity_id
_entity_poly.type
_entity_poly.pdbx_seq_one_letter_code
_entity_poly.pdbx_strand_id
1 'polypeptide(L)'
;MTDKVQVEIAGMRSTADGLDSASTQIDAILATVDAAWQAHNGCWGDDEYGRPFNEGDGGYTKRATNLEDVLKSKAARLREYSAGLRDGATSLEIAEANNVDGFKY
;
A
#
# COMPACT_ATOMS: atom_id res chain seq x y z
N MET A 1 -35.38 1.99 -17.39
CA MET A 1 -34.20 1.55 -18.15
C MET A 1 -33.04 1.63 -17.18
N THR A 2 -32.51 0.49 -16.75
CA THR A 2 -31.37 0.44 -15.83
C THR A 2 -30.17 1.03 -16.57
N ASP A 3 -29.59 2.11 -16.04
CA ASP A 3 -28.31 2.62 -16.52
C ASP A 3 -27.37 1.42 -16.65
N LYS A 4 -26.81 1.23 -17.85
CA LYS A 4 -25.77 0.23 -18.02
C LYS A 4 -24.73 0.57 -16.97
N VAL A 5 -24.40 -0.41 -16.14
CA VAL A 5 -23.24 -0.35 -15.24
C VAL A 5 -22.03 -0.29 -16.17
N GLN A 6 -21.73 0.91 -16.66
CA GLN A 6 -20.58 1.20 -17.50
C GLN A 6 -19.44 1.45 -16.51
N VAL A 7 -18.99 0.36 -15.89
CA VAL A 7 -17.74 0.39 -15.15
C VAL A 7 -16.67 0.68 -16.19
N GLU A 8 -16.07 1.86 -16.11
CA GLU A 8 -14.99 2.23 -17.01
C GLU A 8 -13.76 1.40 -16.63
N ILE A 9 -13.56 0.29 -17.35
CA ILE A 9 -12.42 -0.62 -17.22
C ILE A 9 -11.10 0.18 -17.19
N ALA A 10 -11.00 1.23 -18.03
CA ALA A 10 -9.87 2.15 -18.02
C ALA A 10 -9.69 2.90 -16.69
N GLY A 11 -10.79 3.35 -16.07
CA GLY A 11 -10.80 3.98 -14.76
C GLY A 11 -10.36 3.02 -13.64
N MET A 12 -10.77 1.74 -13.70
CA MET A 12 -10.30 0.72 -12.76
C MET A 12 -8.78 0.49 -12.89
N ARG A 13 -8.29 0.34 -14.13
CA ARG A 13 -6.86 0.16 -14.40
C ARG A 13 -6.03 1.37 -13.96
N SER A 14 -6.48 2.58 -14.29
CA SER A 14 -5.84 3.84 -13.87
C SER A 14 -5.79 3.98 -12.34
N THR A 15 -6.89 3.66 -11.65
CA THR A 15 -6.93 3.68 -10.18
C THR A 15 -5.98 2.65 -9.58
N ALA A 16 -5.93 1.44 -10.17
CA ALA A 16 -5.00 0.40 -9.74
C ALA A 16 -3.54 0.87 -9.84
N ASP A 17 -3.16 1.51 -10.94
CA ASP A 17 -1.81 2.04 -11.15
C ASP A 17 -1.49 3.16 -10.15
N GLY A 18 -2.47 4.01 -9.83
CA GLY A 18 -2.34 5.05 -8.80
C GLY A 18 -2.08 4.46 -7.41
N LEU A 19 -2.81 3.42 -7.03
CA LEU A 19 -2.63 2.72 -5.74
C LEU A 19 -1.27 2.01 -5.66
N ASP A 20 -0.83 1.40 -6.75
CA ASP A 20 0.46 0.72 -6.85
C ASP A 20 1.62 1.71 -6.72
N SER A 21 1.52 2.86 -7.42
CA SER A 21 2.46 3.97 -7.31
C SER A 21 2.53 4.52 -5.88
N ALA A 22 1.38 4.73 -5.22
CA ALA A 22 1.34 5.16 -3.83
C ALA A 22 1.99 4.13 -2.89
N SER A 23 1.78 2.82 -3.12
CA SER A 23 2.45 1.77 -2.34
C SER A 23 3.97 1.81 -2.49
N THR A 24 4.45 2.06 -3.71
CA THR A 24 5.88 2.17 -4.02
C THR A 24 6.50 3.41 -3.34
N GLN A 25 5.78 4.53 -3.31
CA GLN A 25 6.24 5.73 -2.60
C GLN A 25 6.33 5.50 -1.09
N ILE A 26 5.38 4.76 -0.50
CA ILE A 26 5.43 4.39 0.91
C ILE A 26 6.66 3.52 1.20
N ASP A 27 6.97 2.53 0.35
CA ASP A 27 8.19 1.72 0.51
C ASP A 27 9.46 2.57 0.45
N ALA A 28 9.53 3.56 -0.46
CA ALA A 28 10.68 4.44 -0.58
C ALA A 28 10.89 5.32 0.67
N ILE A 29 9.80 5.82 1.25
CA ILE A 29 9.83 6.54 2.53
C ILE A 29 10.31 5.62 3.65
N LEU A 30 9.79 4.39 3.70
CA LEU A 30 10.20 3.35 4.65
C LEU A 30 11.70 3.07 4.57
N ALA A 31 12.24 2.88 3.36
CA ALA A 31 13.66 2.66 3.15
C ALA A 31 14.52 3.85 3.62
N THR A 32 14.03 5.07 3.41
CA THR A 32 14.71 6.29 3.89
C THR A 32 14.71 6.36 5.42
N VAL A 33 13.58 6.04 6.05
CA VAL A 33 13.45 6.01 7.51
C VAL A 33 14.32 4.92 8.12
N ASP A 34 14.32 3.71 7.57
CA ASP A 34 15.16 2.61 8.05
C ASP A 34 16.65 2.94 7.90
N ALA A 35 17.07 3.52 6.77
CA ALA A 35 18.46 3.95 6.60
C ALA A 35 18.89 5.00 7.66
N ALA A 36 18.03 5.99 7.93
CA ALA A 36 18.29 6.98 8.97
C ALA A 36 18.28 6.36 10.38
N TRP A 37 17.38 5.40 10.61
CA TRP A 37 17.30 4.64 11.85
C TRP A 37 18.60 3.88 12.10
N GLN A 38 19.07 3.07 11.16
CA GLN A 38 20.31 2.29 11.31
C GLN A 38 21.53 3.18 11.54
N ALA A 39 21.56 4.39 10.96
CA ALA A 39 22.66 5.33 11.14
C ALA A 39 22.69 6.00 12.52
N HIS A 40 21.55 6.10 13.21
CA HIS A 40 21.40 6.91 14.43
C HIS A 40 20.84 6.15 15.63
N ASN A 41 20.45 4.89 15.46
CA ASN A 41 19.95 4.06 16.54
C ASN A 41 21.04 3.83 17.59
N GLY A 42 20.65 3.82 18.87
CA GLY A 42 21.57 3.62 19.99
C GLY A 42 22.47 4.82 20.31
N CYS A 43 22.38 5.92 19.56
CA CYS A 43 23.15 7.13 19.87
C CYS A 43 22.69 7.82 21.17
N TRP A 44 21.50 7.47 21.70
CA TRP A 44 20.86 8.13 22.85
C TRP A 44 20.24 7.06 23.77
N GLY A 45 20.37 7.23 25.09
CA GLY A 45 19.63 6.42 26.05
C GLY A 45 20.33 5.19 26.62
N ASP A 46 21.66 5.18 26.57
CA ASP A 46 22.50 4.22 27.30
C ASP A 46 22.71 4.60 28.79
N ASP A 47 22.28 5.80 29.18
CA ASP A 47 22.33 6.28 30.56
C ASP A 47 20.97 6.19 31.28
N GLU A 48 20.98 6.38 32.60
CA GLU A 48 19.79 6.29 33.45
C GLU A 48 18.70 7.30 33.07
N TYR A 49 19.08 8.45 32.50
CA TYR A 49 18.14 9.52 32.14
C TYR A 49 17.53 9.33 30.75
N GLY A 50 18.25 8.71 29.82
CA GLY A 50 17.84 8.49 28.44
C GLY A 50 17.25 7.10 28.20
N ARG A 51 17.40 6.13 29.12
CA ARG A 51 16.75 4.82 29.00
C ARG A 51 15.23 4.90 28.84
N PRO A 52 14.49 5.79 29.53
CA PRO A 52 13.05 6.00 29.26
C PRO A 52 12.77 6.53 27.85
N PHE A 53 13.68 7.33 27.27
CA PHE A 53 13.58 7.81 25.90
C PHE A 53 13.84 6.71 24.86
N ASN A 54 14.70 5.74 25.16
CA ASN A 54 15.01 4.61 24.28
C ASN A 54 13.99 3.47 24.41
N GLU A 55 13.82 2.94 25.62
CA GLU A 55 13.15 1.66 25.89
C GLU A 55 11.75 1.79 26.51
N GLY A 56 11.39 2.99 26.98
CA GLY A 56 10.07 3.25 27.57
C GLY A 56 8.92 2.90 26.62
N ASP A 57 7.68 2.86 27.11
CA ASP A 57 6.52 2.55 26.24
C ASP A 57 6.32 3.55 25.10
N GLY A 58 6.84 4.77 25.26
CA GLY A 58 6.95 5.77 24.19
C GLY A 58 8.35 5.91 23.60
N GLY A 59 9.23 4.95 23.86
CA GLY A 59 10.63 5.00 23.47
C GLY A 59 10.81 4.98 21.95
N TYR A 60 11.86 5.66 21.48
CA TYR A 60 12.07 5.88 20.05
C TYR A 60 12.28 4.56 19.28
N THR A 61 12.84 3.53 19.92
CA THR A 61 12.98 2.17 19.36
C THR A 61 11.66 1.49 19.09
N LYS A 62 10.75 1.45 20.08
CA LYS A 62 9.40 0.90 19.88
C LYS A 62 8.62 1.68 18.83
N ARG A 63 8.74 3.01 18.81
CA ARG A 63 8.05 3.88 17.85
C ARG A 63 8.51 3.66 16.42
N ALA A 64 9.81 3.46 16.20
CA ALA A 64 10.37 3.18 14.89
C ALA A 64 9.78 1.87 14.31
N THR A 65 9.81 0.78 15.08
CA THR A 65 9.21 -0.49 14.67
C THR A 65 7.71 -0.38 14.41
N ASN A 66 6.96 0.28 15.31
CA ASN A 66 5.51 0.45 15.11
C ASN A 66 5.19 1.26 13.85
N LEU A 67 5.97 2.31 13.56
CA LEU A 67 5.81 3.11 12.35
C LEU A 67 6.09 2.27 11.10
N GLU A 68 7.18 1.51 11.12
CA GLU A 68 7.56 0.60 10.05
C GLU A 68 6.44 -0.41 9.74
N ASP A 69 5.91 -1.08 10.76
CA ASP A 69 4.85 -2.07 10.63
C ASP A 69 3.56 -1.47 10.07
N VAL A 70 3.15 -0.30 10.57
CA VAL A 70 1.95 0.40 10.10
C VAL A 70 2.09 0.81 8.64
N LEU A 71 3.25 1.33 8.23
CA LEU A 71 3.50 1.74 6.85
C LEU A 71 3.54 0.53 5.91
N LYS A 72 4.21 -0.57 6.31
CA LYS A 72 4.23 -1.82 5.54
C LYS A 72 2.82 -2.38 5.34
N SER A 73 2.01 -2.38 6.41
CA SER A 73 0.61 -2.83 6.35
C SER A 73 -0.23 -1.99 5.38
N LYS A 74 -0.05 -0.66 5.39
CA LYS A 74 -0.74 0.25 4.46
C LYS A 74 -0.30 0.03 3.02
N ALA A 75 1.00 -0.09 2.76
CA ALA A 75 1.52 -0.37 1.43
C ALA A 75 0.98 -1.69 0.87
N ALA A 76 0.98 -2.75 1.70
CA ALA A 76 0.41 -4.05 1.32
C ALA A 76 -1.08 -3.93 0.94
N ARG A 77 -1.87 -3.22 1.74
CA ARG A 77 -3.30 -3.00 1.46
C ARG A 77 -3.55 -2.23 0.16
N LEU A 78 -2.72 -1.24 -0.16
CA LEU A 78 -2.81 -0.53 -1.44
C LEU A 78 -2.53 -1.46 -2.63
N ARG A 79 -1.56 -2.38 -2.50
CA ARG A 79 -1.31 -3.41 -3.52
C ARG A 79 -2.46 -4.39 -3.67
N GLU A 80 -3.06 -4.83 -2.56
CA GLU A 80 -4.24 -5.70 -2.58
C GLU A 80 -5.40 -5.04 -3.34
N TYR A 81 -5.65 -3.75 -3.08
CA TYR A 81 -6.69 -2.99 -3.79
C TYR A 81 -6.35 -2.78 -5.27
N SER A 82 -5.09 -2.48 -5.58
CA SER A 82 -4.61 -2.39 -6.96
C SER A 82 -4.85 -3.70 -7.72
N ALA A 83 -4.46 -4.85 -7.13
CA ALA A 83 -4.67 -6.17 -7.71
C ALA A 83 -6.17 -6.46 -7.94
N GLY A 84 -7.01 -6.23 -6.93
CA GLY A 84 -8.45 -6.46 -7.04
C GLY A 84 -9.12 -5.62 -8.14
N LEU A 85 -8.65 -4.38 -8.35
CA LEU A 85 -9.12 -3.54 -9.46
C LEU A 85 -8.66 -4.07 -10.83
N ARG A 86 -7.42 -4.56 -10.95
CA ARG A 86 -6.92 -5.17 -12.19
C ARG A 86 -7.67 -6.46 -12.53
N ASP A 87 -7.95 -7.29 -11.53
CA ASP A 87 -8.68 -8.54 -11.69
C ASP A 87 -10.15 -8.28 -12.06
N GLY A 88 -10.79 -7.29 -11.41
CA GLY A 88 -12.14 -6.86 -11.73
C GLY A 88 -12.25 -6.30 -13.16
N ALA A 89 -11.30 -5.45 -13.56
CA ALA A 89 -11.22 -4.92 -14.93
C ALA A 89 -11.10 -6.05 -15.97
N THR A 90 -10.21 -7.01 -15.72
CA THR A 90 -10.01 -8.18 -16.60
C THR A 90 -11.27 -9.04 -16.68
N SER A 91 -11.96 -9.25 -15.56
CA SER A 91 -13.20 -10.03 -15.52
C SER A 91 -14.31 -9.36 -16.34
N LEU A 92 -14.41 -8.03 -16.29
CA LEU A 92 -15.38 -7.26 -17.08
C LEU A 92 -15.06 -7.30 -18.58
N GLU A 93 -13.79 -7.15 -18.97
CA GLU A 93 -13.35 -7.28 -20.37
C GLU A 93 -13.72 -8.66 -20.95
N ILE A 94 -13.48 -9.73 -20.19
CA ILE A 94 -13.84 -11.10 -20.60
C ILE A 94 -15.36 -11.25 -20.73
N ALA A 95 -16.14 -10.72 -19.79
CA ALA A 95 -17.59 -10.77 -19.84
C ALA A 95 -18.15 -10.03 -21.06
N GLU A 96 -17.59 -8.86 -21.40
CA GLU A 96 -17.99 -8.09 -22.57
C GLU A 96 -17.63 -8.81 -23.87
N ALA A 97 -16.43 -9.38 -23.98
CA ALA A 97 -16.02 -10.17 -25.15
C ALA A 97 -16.92 -11.38 -25.39
N ASN A 98 -17.22 -12.15 -24.34
CA ASN A 98 -18.11 -13.31 -24.41
C ASN A 98 -19.53 -12.94 -24.83
N ASN A 99 -20.05 -11.82 -24.32
CA ASN A 99 -21.38 -11.33 -24.71
C ASN A 99 -21.39 -10.93 -26.19
N VAL A 100 -20.38 -10.20 -26.67
CA VAL A 100 -20.26 -9.80 -28.08
C VAL A 100 -20.23 -11.00 -29.02
N ASP A 101 -19.52 -12.06 -28.66
CA ASP A 101 -19.45 -13.27 -29.49
C ASP A 101 -20.74 -14.11 -29.44
N GLY A 102 -21.47 -14.09 -28.31
CA GLY A 102 -22.77 -14.74 -28.18
C GLY A 102 -23.90 -14.09 -29.02
N PHE A 103 -23.77 -12.81 -29.37
CA PHE A 103 -24.74 -12.10 -30.22
C PHE A 103 -24.48 -12.22 -31.73
N LYS A 104 -23.41 -12.92 -32.14
CA LYS A 104 -23.04 -13.11 -33.55
C LYS A 104 -23.60 -14.41 -34.17
N TYR A 105 -24.37 -15.20 -33.42
CA TYR A 105 -25.02 -16.43 -33.88
C TYR A 105 -26.54 -16.37 -33.71
#